data_AF-F8J605-F1
#
_entry.id   AF-F8J605-F1
#
_cell.length_a   1.000
_cell.length_b   1.000
_cell.length_c   1.000
_cell.angle_alpha   90.00
_cell.angle_beta   90.00
_cell.angle_gamma   90.00
#
_symmetry.space_group_name_H-M   'P 1'
#
loop_
_entity.id
_entity.type
_entity.pdbx_description
1 polymer ?
#
loop_
_entity_poly.entity_id
_entity_poly.type
_entity_poly.pdbx_seq_one_letter_code
_entity_poly.pdbx_strand_id
1 'polypeptide(L)'
;MNTRAGVVLAGVAALSLWGSTVSAGAQELSEHAVRSFMEYAWSLTPQQFSKPDGSVIVIDKNKKAQVEVPLDVARRVIMAGRLSAHAQICDLRDEQVQNHRALMRREEATRKWTQQQLVYISQLHLTTLMLMTGRIKLVEQEGDKQVVVDEKKSPPQTCTPEQKEKVKELIEAYVASSPPPNFAQAGQKPPAGAPPAAGAPVSTGSTSVSETTIEKK
;
A
#
# COMPACT_ATOMS: atom_id res chain seq x y z
N MET A 1 20.90 -79.38 22.95
CA MET A 1 19.45 -79.59 22.75
C MET A 1 18.75 -78.24 22.88
N ASN A 2 17.88 -77.98 21.90
CA ASN A 2 16.76 -77.03 21.89
C ASN A 2 17.02 -75.59 21.41
N THR A 3 16.94 -75.48 20.08
CA THR A 3 16.53 -74.37 19.21
C THR A 3 15.34 -73.55 19.72
N ARG A 4 15.34 -72.23 19.45
CA ARG A 4 14.26 -71.53 18.72
C ARG A 4 14.79 -70.31 17.96
N ALA A 5 14.45 -70.29 16.67
CA ALA A 5 14.71 -69.24 15.71
C ALA A 5 13.74 -68.06 15.88
N GLY A 6 14.11 -66.89 15.36
CA GLY A 6 13.11 -65.89 14.98
C GLY A 6 13.63 -64.46 14.80
N VAL A 7 13.52 -64.00 13.55
CA VAL A 7 13.04 -62.66 13.15
C VAL A 7 14.09 -61.60 12.72
N VAL A 8 14.30 -61.59 11.41
CA VAL A 8 14.24 -60.44 10.46
C VAL A 8 15.31 -59.33 10.53
N LEU A 9 16.25 -59.42 9.58
CA LEU A 9 16.83 -58.30 8.83
C LEU A 9 15.73 -57.54 8.07
N ALA A 10 15.61 -56.22 8.25
CA ALA A 10 15.42 -55.24 7.17
C ALA A 10 15.03 -53.85 7.71
N GLY A 11 15.67 -52.81 7.16
CA GLY A 11 15.04 -51.51 6.99
C GLY A 11 15.47 -50.41 7.96
N VAL A 12 16.58 -49.74 7.63
CA VAL A 12 16.84 -48.37 8.08
C VAL A 12 15.71 -47.49 7.55
N ALA A 13 14.70 -47.22 8.38
CA ALA A 13 13.69 -46.21 8.10
C ALA A 13 14.34 -44.83 8.24
N ALA A 14 14.89 -44.34 7.13
CA ALA A 14 15.18 -42.92 6.96
C ALA A 14 13.86 -42.16 7.10
N LEU A 15 13.65 -41.55 8.27
CA LEU A 15 12.61 -40.56 8.51
C LEU A 15 12.95 -39.32 7.68
N SER A 16 12.53 -39.34 6.41
CA SER A 16 12.36 -38.17 5.58
C SER A 16 11.25 -37.33 6.17
N LEU A 17 11.61 -36.46 7.13
CA LEU A 17 10.77 -35.37 7.57
C LEU A 17 10.42 -34.52 6.34
N TRP A 18 9.16 -34.63 5.94
CA TRP A 18 8.47 -33.78 5.00
C TRP A 18 8.59 -32.32 5.45
N GLY A 19 9.64 -31.64 4.99
CA GLY A 19 9.59 -30.21 4.78
C GLY A 19 8.70 -30.00 3.57
N SER A 20 7.41 -29.72 3.79
CA SER A 20 6.58 -29.09 2.77
C SER A 20 7.27 -27.79 2.39
N THR A 21 8.01 -27.80 1.29
CA THR A 21 8.34 -26.58 0.57
C THR A 21 7.00 -26.00 0.16
N VAL A 22 6.49 -25.04 0.94
CA VAL A 22 5.42 -24.17 0.47
C VAL A 22 5.96 -23.59 -0.82
N SER A 23 5.41 -24.04 -1.95
CA SER A 23 5.76 -23.52 -3.27
C SER A 23 5.69 -22.01 -3.21
N ALA A 24 6.75 -21.33 -3.63
CA ALA A 24 6.83 -19.86 -3.67
C ALA A 24 5.70 -19.22 -4.50
N GLY A 25 4.91 -20.00 -5.24
CA GLY A 25 3.71 -19.56 -5.94
C GLY A 25 2.45 -19.40 -5.08
N ALA A 26 2.38 -19.91 -3.85
CA ALA A 26 1.15 -19.86 -3.03
C ALA A 26 0.84 -18.46 -2.45
N GLN A 27 1.82 -17.55 -2.44
CA GLN A 27 1.65 -16.13 -2.08
C GLN A 27 1.75 -15.18 -3.28
N GLU A 28 1.93 -15.67 -4.51
CA GLU A 28 1.82 -14.82 -5.68
C GLU A 28 0.34 -14.54 -5.99
N LEU A 29 0.00 -13.26 -6.13
CA LEU A 29 -1.28 -12.85 -6.71
C LEU A 29 -1.50 -13.52 -8.08
N SER A 30 -2.73 -13.81 -8.49
CA SER A 30 -2.96 -14.19 -9.90
C SER A 30 -2.64 -13.00 -10.81
N GLU A 31 -2.19 -13.25 -12.05
CA GLU A 31 -1.95 -12.14 -13.01
C GLU A 31 -3.21 -11.32 -13.24
N HIS A 32 -4.37 -11.99 -13.30
CA HIS A 32 -5.67 -11.34 -13.41
C HIS A 32 -5.94 -10.37 -12.24
N ALA A 33 -5.65 -10.79 -11.01
CA ALA A 33 -5.79 -9.93 -9.85
C ALA A 33 -4.85 -8.71 -9.95
N VAL A 34 -3.58 -8.92 -10.32
CA VAL A 34 -2.62 -7.81 -10.49
C VAL A 34 -3.11 -6.81 -11.54
N ARG A 35 -3.57 -7.29 -12.70
CA ARG A 35 -4.13 -6.43 -13.76
C ARG A 35 -5.34 -5.64 -13.28
N SER A 36 -6.23 -6.27 -12.51
CA SER A 36 -7.39 -5.60 -11.92
C SER A 36 -6.96 -4.46 -10.99
N PHE A 37 -6.00 -4.69 -10.09
CA PHE A 37 -5.46 -3.63 -9.23
C PHE A 37 -4.81 -2.50 -10.03
N MET A 38 -4.07 -2.83 -11.09
CA MET A 38 -3.47 -1.85 -11.99
C MET A 38 -4.52 -1.01 -12.70
N GLU A 39 -5.60 -1.61 -13.20
CA GLU A 39 -6.70 -0.89 -13.85
C GLU A 39 -7.41 0.07 -12.90
N TYR A 40 -7.70 -0.36 -11.66
CA TYR A 40 -8.23 0.54 -10.63
C TYR A 40 -7.24 1.64 -10.26
N ALA A 41 -5.95 1.33 -10.17
CA ALA A 41 -4.94 2.34 -9.88
C ALA A 41 -4.86 3.39 -10.99
N TRP A 42 -4.93 2.94 -12.25
CA TRP A 42 -4.92 3.83 -13.41
C TRP A 42 -6.14 4.75 -13.43
N SER A 43 -7.34 4.24 -13.14
CA SER A 43 -8.56 5.08 -13.13
C SER A 43 -8.45 6.18 -12.08
N LEU A 44 -7.89 5.86 -10.89
CA LEU A 44 -7.71 6.79 -9.77
C LEU A 44 -6.46 7.69 -9.87
N THR A 45 -5.53 7.42 -10.79
CA THR A 45 -4.34 8.26 -10.97
C THR A 45 -4.74 9.65 -11.46
N PRO A 46 -4.40 10.76 -10.76
CA PRO A 46 -4.77 12.09 -11.20
C PRO A 46 -4.02 12.50 -12.48
N GLN A 47 -4.63 13.38 -13.28
CA GLN A 47 -3.97 13.94 -14.48
C GLN A 47 -2.80 14.87 -14.13
N GLN A 48 -2.83 15.46 -12.94
CA GLN A 48 -1.80 16.37 -12.46
C GLN A 48 -1.46 16.03 -11.02
N PHE A 49 -0.17 15.95 -10.72
CA PHE A 49 0.33 15.70 -9.38
C PHE A 49 1.33 16.79 -8.99
N SER A 50 1.03 17.52 -7.92
CA SER A 50 1.90 18.57 -7.40
C SER A 50 2.82 17.98 -6.34
N LYS A 51 4.12 18.16 -6.50
CA LYS A 51 5.11 17.77 -5.51
C LYS A 51 5.27 18.83 -4.42
N PRO A 52 5.85 18.46 -3.26
CA PRO A 52 6.20 19.43 -2.21
C PRO A 52 7.21 20.51 -2.66
N ASP A 53 7.99 20.24 -3.71
CA ASP A 53 8.94 21.21 -4.29
C ASP A 53 8.27 22.24 -5.22
N GLY A 54 6.95 22.17 -5.41
CA GLY A 54 6.18 23.05 -6.29
C GLY A 54 6.16 22.63 -7.76
N SER A 55 6.88 21.58 -8.16
CA SER A 55 6.82 21.05 -9.51
C SER A 55 5.55 20.24 -9.75
N VAL A 56 5.00 20.33 -10.96
CA VAL A 56 3.78 19.61 -11.37
C VAL A 56 4.14 18.53 -12.38
N ILE A 57 3.77 17.29 -12.07
CA ILE A 57 3.84 16.16 -13.00
C ILE A 57 2.49 16.07 -13.72
N VAL A 58 2.52 16.17 -15.05
CA VAL A 58 1.34 15.95 -15.90
C VAL A 58 1.35 14.51 -16.40
N ILE A 59 0.23 13.82 -16.24
CA ILE A 59 0.00 12.43 -16.66
C ILE A 59 -1.06 12.44 -17.77
N ASP A 60 -0.63 12.04 -18.97
CA ASP A 60 -1.54 11.88 -20.10
C ASP A 60 -2.33 10.58 -19.97
N LYS A 61 -3.64 10.70 -19.71
CA LYS A 61 -4.54 9.55 -19.49
C LYS A 61 -4.78 8.72 -20.76
N ASN A 62 -4.33 9.20 -21.92
CA ASN A 62 -4.34 8.43 -23.17
C ASN A 62 -3.06 7.61 -23.37
N LYS A 63 -2.01 7.84 -22.56
CA LYS A 63 -0.71 7.18 -22.66
C LYS A 63 -0.43 6.22 -21.50
N LYS A 64 -1.44 5.43 -21.14
CA LYS A 64 -1.38 4.42 -20.07
C LYS A 64 -0.11 3.56 -20.10
N ALA A 65 0.23 3.03 -21.28
CA ALA A 65 1.39 2.16 -21.46
C ALA A 65 2.76 2.82 -21.14
N GLN A 66 2.84 4.15 -21.11
CA GLN A 66 4.08 4.88 -20.75
C GLN A 66 4.21 5.09 -19.23
N VAL A 67 3.12 4.93 -18.49
CA VAL A 67 3.01 5.25 -17.07
C VAL A 67 2.88 3.99 -16.22
N GLU A 68 2.24 2.95 -16.75
CA GLU A 68 2.15 1.67 -16.07
C GLU A 68 3.51 1.00 -15.91
N VAL A 69 3.66 0.30 -14.79
CA VAL A 69 4.83 -0.52 -14.50
C VAL A 69 4.58 -1.97 -14.92
N PRO A 70 5.64 -2.76 -15.19
CA PRO A 70 5.54 -4.19 -15.45
C PRO A 70 4.80 -4.97 -14.34
N LEU A 71 4.22 -6.11 -14.71
CA LEU A 71 3.40 -6.94 -13.79
C LEU A 71 4.17 -7.41 -12.55
N ASP A 72 5.45 -7.74 -12.67
CA ASP A 72 6.28 -8.18 -11.55
C ASP A 72 6.47 -7.05 -10.51
N VAL A 73 6.62 -5.80 -10.99
CA VAL A 73 6.73 -4.61 -10.15
C VAL A 73 5.39 -4.35 -9.50
N ALA A 74 4.30 -4.34 -10.29
CA ALA A 74 2.95 -4.15 -9.78
C ALA A 74 2.62 -5.16 -8.68
N ARG A 75 2.97 -6.43 -8.86
CA ARG A 75 2.80 -7.47 -7.84
C ARG A 75 3.48 -7.10 -6.52
N ARG A 76 4.75 -6.67 -6.57
CA ARG A 76 5.49 -6.27 -5.36
C ARG A 76 4.88 -5.04 -4.69
N VAL A 77 4.45 -4.06 -5.48
CA VAL A 77 3.76 -2.85 -4.99
C VAL A 77 2.45 -3.22 -4.30
N ILE A 78 1.66 -4.10 -4.88
CA ILE A 78 0.39 -4.58 -4.29
C ILE A 78 0.67 -5.35 -2.98
N MET A 79 1.73 -6.15 -2.92
CA MET A 79 2.09 -6.84 -1.66
C MET A 79 2.52 -5.85 -0.56
N ALA A 80 3.25 -4.79 -0.90
CA ALA A 80 3.52 -3.70 0.04
C ALA A 80 2.24 -2.96 0.45
N GLY A 81 1.32 -2.72 -0.50
CA GLY A 81 0.00 -2.14 -0.24
C GLY A 81 -0.83 -2.99 0.72
N ARG A 82 -0.83 -4.32 0.54
CA ARG A 82 -1.45 -5.30 1.44
C ARG A 82 -0.91 -5.16 2.86
N LEU A 83 0.40 -5.07 3.02
CA LEU A 83 1.02 -4.92 4.34
C LEU A 83 0.61 -3.60 5.01
N SER A 84 0.55 -2.49 4.25
CA SER A 84 0.00 -1.22 4.74
C SER A 84 -1.48 -1.28 5.10
N ALA A 85 -2.29 -2.07 4.38
CA ALA A 85 -3.70 -2.27 4.72
C ALA A 85 -3.86 -2.99 6.06
N HIS A 86 -3.06 -4.03 6.32
CA HIS A 86 -3.04 -4.71 7.63
C HIS A 86 -2.61 -3.76 8.75
N ALA A 87 -1.60 -2.92 8.51
CA ALA A 87 -1.19 -1.89 9.46
C ALA A 87 -2.34 -0.92 9.79
N GLN A 88 -3.09 -0.48 8.78
CA GLN A 88 -4.23 0.40 8.98
C GLN A 88 -5.38 -0.28 9.75
N ILE A 89 -5.63 -1.57 9.50
CA ILE A 89 -6.63 -2.36 10.24
C ILE A 89 -6.20 -2.52 11.71
N CYS A 90 -4.90 -2.72 11.96
CA CYS A 90 -4.33 -2.89 13.30
C CYS A 90 -4.02 -1.58 14.05
N ASP A 91 -4.42 -0.42 13.51
CA ASP A 91 -4.10 0.91 14.07
C ASP A 91 -2.58 1.13 14.30
N LEU A 92 -1.80 0.77 13.29
CA LEU A 92 -0.35 0.92 13.20
C LEU A 92 0.00 1.97 12.14
N ARG A 93 -0.36 3.23 12.44
CA ARG A 93 -0.26 4.32 11.46
C ARG A 93 1.19 4.64 11.07
N ASP A 94 2.10 4.61 12.02
CA ASP A 94 3.51 4.93 11.75
C ASP A 94 4.17 3.84 10.91
N GLU A 95 3.86 2.58 11.20
CA GLU A 95 4.33 1.43 10.43
C GLU A 95 3.76 1.45 9.01
N GLN A 96 2.49 1.82 8.84
CA GLN A 96 1.90 2.03 7.52
C GLN A 96 2.70 3.05 6.69
N VAL A 97 3.06 4.19 7.28
CA VAL A 97 3.84 5.26 6.64
C VAL A 97 5.27 4.79 6.35
N GLN A 98 5.91 4.11 7.30
CA GLN A 98 7.26 3.58 7.13
C GLN A 98 7.33 2.54 6.00
N ASN A 99 6.33 1.66 5.90
CA ASN A 99 6.21 0.69 4.83
C ASN A 99 6.08 1.35 3.45
N HIS A 100 5.22 2.37 3.31
CA HIS A 100 5.07 3.11 2.05
C HIS A 100 6.38 3.84 1.68
N ARG A 101 7.02 4.51 2.64
CA ARG A 101 8.30 5.18 2.40
C ARG A 101 9.38 4.18 2.01
N ALA A 102 9.41 3.01 2.61
CA ALA A 102 10.35 1.93 2.28
C ALA A 102 10.14 1.43 0.84
N LEU A 103 8.89 1.23 0.42
CA LEU A 103 8.55 0.92 -0.96
C LEU A 103 9.09 1.99 -1.92
N MET A 104 8.76 3.27 -1.69
CA MET A 104 9.19 4.35 -2.58
C MET A 104 10.71 4.46 -2.66
N ARG A 105 11.44 4.30 -1.54
CA ARG A 105 12.91 4.28 -1.54
C ARG A 105 13.49 3.14 -2.38
N ARG A 106 12.89 1.94 -2.34
CA ARG A 106 13.34 0.82 -3.18
C ARG A 106 13.20 1.13 -4.65
N GLU A 107 12.04 1.65 -5.04
CA GLU A 107 11.74 1.92 -6.44
C GLU A 107 12.59 3.09 -6.97
N GLU A 108 12.77 4.15 -6.19
CA GLU A 108 13.67 5.26 -6.52
C GLU A 108 15.14 4.82 -6.63
N ALA A 109 15.60 3.92 -5.75
CA ALA A 109 16.97 3.40 -5.77
C ALA A 109 17.29 2.62 -7.06
N THR A 110 16.28 2.08 -7.75
CA THR A 110 16.50 1.42 -9.06
C THR A 110 16.91 2.41 -10.15
N ARG A 111 16.54 3.70 -10.02
CA ARG A 111 16.74 4.77 -11.02
C ARG A 111 16.20 4.45 -12.42
N LYS A 112 15.26 3.51 -12.53
CA LYS A 112 14.66 3.09 -13.81
C LYS A 112 13.32 3.76 -14.09
N TRP A 113 12.69 4.34 -13.07
CA TRP A 113 11.34 4.89 -13.18
C TRP A 113 11.32 6.36 -13.55
N THR A 114 10.42 6.72 -14.45
CA THR A 114 10.05 8.11 -14.68
C THR A 114 9.27 8.67 -13.48
N GLN A 115 9.17 9.99 -13.39
CA GLN A 115 8.37 10.65 -12.35
C GLN A 115 6.88 10.26 -12.44
N GLN A 116 6.34 10.06 -13.64
CA GLN A 116 4.96 9.60 -13.84
C GLN A 116 4.77 8.16 -13.33
N GLN A 117 5.75 7.28 -13.58
CA GLN A 117 5.74 5.91 -13.07
C GLN A 117 5.85 5.86 -11.55
N LEU A 118 6.64 6.73 -10.91
CA LEU A 118 6.71 6.82 -9.45
C LEU A 118 5.37 7.27 -8.84
N VAL A 119 4.69 8.24 -9.47
CA VAL A 119 3.33 8.63 -9.07
C VAL A 119 2.36 7.44 -9.21
N TYR A 120 2.44 6.70 -10.31
CA TYR A 120 1.62 5.50 -10.53
C TYR A 120 1.89 4.40 -9.50
N ILE A 121 3.15 4.14 -9.16
CA ILE A 121 3.53 3.18 -8.10
C ILE A 121 2.90 3.58 -6.77
N SER A 122 3.00 4.86 -6.40
CA SER A 122 2.39 5.38 -5.18
C SER A 122 0.87 5.23 -5.21
N GLN A 123 0.23 5.54 -6.34
CA GLN A 123 -1.21 5.37 -6.54
C GLN A 123 -1.65 3.91 -6.49
N LEU A 124 -0.88 2.98 -7.05
CA LEU A 124 -1.17 1.54 -6.99
C LEU A 124 -1.14 1.02 -5.55
N HIS A 125 -0.16 1.47 -4.76
CA HIS A 125 -0.10 1.19 -3.32
C HIS A 125 -1.33 1.73 -2.58
N LEU A 126 -1.68 3.00 -2.79
CA LEU A 126 -2.83 3.63 -2.17
C LEU A 126 -4.15 2.94 -2.56
N THR A 127 -4.31 2.61 -3.84
CA THR A 127 -5.49 1.90 -4.36
C THR A 127 -5.65 0.54 -3.72
N THR A 128 -4.55 -0.20 -3.56
CA THR A 128 -4.55 -1.50 -2.88
C THR A 128 -5.05 -1.35 -1.44
N LEU A 129 -4.54 -0.35 -0.72
CA LEU A 129 -4.95 -0.06 0.64
C LEU A 129 -6.43 0.33 0.73
N MET A 130 -6.93 1.17 -0.17
CA MET A 130 -8.33 1.60 -0.17
C MET A 130 -9.29 0.44 -0.44
N LEU A 131 -8.97 -0.42 -1.41
CA LEU A 131 -9.76 -1.61 -1.74
C LEU A 131 -9.80 -2.60 -0.57
N MET A 132 -8.67 -2.80 0.12
CA MET A 132 -8.60 -3.76 1.23
C MET A 132 -9.21 -3.28 2.53
N THR A 133 -9.15 -1.97 2.80
CA THR A 133 -9.71 -1.40 4.04
C THR A 133 -11.19 -1.08 3.92
N GLY A 134 -11.82 -1.40 2.77
CA GLY A 134 -13.26 -1.26 2.56
C GLY A 134 -13.75 0.18 2.57
N ARG A 135 -12.85 1.18 2.47
CA ARG A 135 -13.21 2.61 2.42
C ARG A 135 -13.73 3.06 1.05
N ILE A 136 -13.86 2.13 0.10
CA ILE A 136 -14.48 2.34 -1.21
C ILE A 136 -15.38 1.14 -1.50
N LYS A 137 -16.71 1.35 -1.58
CA LYS A 137 -17.61 0.44 -2.30
C LYS A 137 -17.58 0.87 -3.77
N LEU A 138 -17.15 -0.01 -4.67
CA LEU A 138 -17.35 0.16 -6.11
C LEU A 138 -18.86 0.07 -6.37
N VAL A 139 -19.48 1.19 -6.70
CA VAL A 139 -20.86 1.24 -7.15
C VAL A 139 -20.82 1.28 -8.67
N GLU A 140 -21.19 0.18 -9.30
CA GLU A 140 -21.41 0.10 -10.74
C GLU A 140 -22.60 1.01 -11.08
N GLN A 141 -22.35 2.04 -11.90
CA GLN A 141 -23.37 3.02 -12.28
C GLN A 141 -24.16 2.53 -13.48
N GLU A 142 -25.41 2.14 -13.25
CA GLU A 142 -26.46 2.21 -14.27
C GLU A 142 -27.71 2.84 -13.63
N GLY A 143 -27.95 4.12 -13.94
CA GLY A 143 -29.23 4.82 -13.75
C GLY A 143 -29.64 5.25 -12.33
N ASP A 144 -29.50 6.56 -12.05
CA ASP A 144 -30.22 7.37 -11.06
C ASP A 144 -30.67 6.69 -9.74
N LYS A 145 -29.83 6.79 -8.68
CA LYS A 145 -30.21 7.07 -7.27
C LYS A 145 -28.99 7.10 -6.34
N GLN A 146 -29.14 7.91 -5.28
CA GLN A 146 -28.18 8.30 -4.24
C GLN A 146 -27.34 7.16 -3.63
N VAL A 147 -26.07 7.47 -3.34
CA VAL A 147 -25.17 6.65 -2.51
C VAL A 147 -25.57 6.79 -1.04
N VAL A 148 -26.31 5.83 -0.51
CA VAL A 148 -26.48 5.67 0.94
C VAL A 148 -25.32 4.82 1.46
N VAL A 149 -24.47 5.41 2.29
CA VAL A 149 -23.49 4.71 3.11
C VAL A 149 -24.27 3.93 4.17
N ASP A 150 -24.54 2.65 3.90
CA ASP A 150 -25.07 1.76 4.93
C ASP A 150 -23.94 1.43 5.92
N GLU A 151 -23.83 2.24 6.97
CA GLU A 151 -23.04 1.99 8.20
C GLU A 151 -23.67 0.84 9.01
N LYS A 152 -23.83 -0.35 8.40
CA LYS A 152 -23.96 -1.58 9.18
C LYS A 152 -22.59 -1.97 9.71
N LYS A 153 -22.20 -1.23 10.74
CA LYS A 153 -21.42 -1.56 11.94
C LYS A 153 -20.95 -3.02 12.01
N SER A 154 -20.01 -3.42 11.16
CA SER A 154 -19.00 -4.38 11.60
C SER A 154 -18.19 -3.64 12.67
N PRO A 155 -17.93 -4.24 13.86
CA PRO A 155 -17.01 -3.63 14.81
C PRO A 155 -15.73 -3.26 14.07
N PRO A 156 -15.06 -2.13 14.39
CA PRO A 156 -13.72 -1.89 13.87
C PRO A 156 -12.94 -3.18 14.08
N GLN A 157 -12.51 -3.82 13.00
CA GLN A 157 -11.70 -5.04 13.09
C GLN A 157 -10.38 -4.62 13.72
N THR A 158 -10.31 -4.66 15.04
CA THR A 158 -9.11 -4.35 15.79
C THR A 158 -8.32 -5.64 15.91
N CYS A 159 -7.06 -5.60 15.48
CA CYS A 159 -6.16 -6.74 15.61
C CYS A 159 -5.94 -7.11 17.09
N THR A 160 -5.74 -8.40 17.37
CA THR A 160 -5.23 -8.84 18.68
C THR A 160 -3.80 -8.32 18.89
N PRO A 161 -3.29 -8.26 20.13
CA PRO A 161 -1.90 -7.87 20.39
C PRO A 161 -0.89 -8.68 19.57
N GLU A 162 -1.11 -9.98 19.43
CA GLU A 162 -0.25 -10.90 18.66
C GLU A 162 -0.29 -10.57 17.16
N GLN A 163 -1.46 -10.26 16.63
CA GLN A 163 -1.61 -9.83 15.23
C GLN A 163 -0.93 -8.48 14.98
N LYS A 164 -1.06 -7.54 15.92
CA LYS A 164 -0.43 -6.23 15.86
C LYS A 164 1.08 -6.35 15.85
N GLU A 165 1.64 -7.15 16.75
CA GLU A 165 3.07 -7.43 16.78
C GLU A 165 3.54 -8.10 15.49
N LYS A 166 2.76 -9.05 14.97
CA LYS A 166 3.13 -9.71 13.72
C LYS A 166 3.19 -8.76 12.53
N VAL A 167 2.23 -7.85 12.41
CA VAL A 167 2.23 -6.84 11.35
C VAL A 167 3.42 -5.90 11.49
N LYS A 168 3.75 -5.51 12.73
CA LYS A 168 4.91 -4.68 13.02
C LYS A 168 6.22 -5.37 12.62
N GLU A 169 6.45 -6.62 13.03
CA GLU A 169 7.63 -7.41 12.63
C GLU A 169 7.78 -7.50 11.11
N LEU A 170 6.68 -7.76 10.39
CA LEU A 170 6.69 -7.85 8.92
C LEU A 170 7.07 -6.52 8.27
N ILE A 171 6.58 -5.41 8.80
CA ILE A 171 6.93 -4.07 8.32
C ILE A 171 8.36 -3.73 8.65
N GLU A 172 8.82 -4.00 9.86
CA GLU A 172 10.20 -3.78 10.28
C GLU A 172 11.18 -4.57 9.38
N ALA A 173 10.89 -5.84 9.11
CA ALA A 173 11.68 -6.64 8.18
C ALA A 173 11.67 -6.07 6.74
N TYR A 174 10.51 -5.61 6.27
CA TYR A 174 10.39 -4.98 4.96
C TYR A 174 11.17 -3.66 4.87
N VAL A 175 11.12 -2.84 5.93
CA VAL A 175 11.83 -1.56 6.04
C VAL A 175 13.33 -1.80 6.14
N ALA A 176 13.78 -2.73 6.98
CA ALA A 176 15.19 -3.05 7.21
C ALA A 176 15.87 -3.59 5.95
N SER A 177 15.15 -4.35 5.12
CA SER A 177 15.67 -4.83 3.84
C SER A 177 15.59 -3.78 2.71
N SER A 178 15.07 -2.58 2.99
CA SER A 178 14.97 -1.48 2.02
C SER A 178 16.21 -0.59 2.07
N PRO A 179 16.55 0.11 0.95
CA PRO A 179 17.61 1.10 0.97
C PRO A 179 17.44 2.13 2.10
N PRO A 180 18.55 2.61 2.68
CA PRO A 180 18.50 3.59 3.77
C PRO A 180 17.88 4.92 3.28
N PRO A 181 17.24 5.70 4.17
CA PRO A 181 16.73 7.02 3.82
C PRO A 181 17.83 7.93 3.30
N ASN A 182 17.59 8.60 2.16
CA ASN A 182 18.48 9.62 1.67
C ASN A 182 18.15 10.96 2.34
N PHE A 183 18.80 11.25 3.47
CA PHE A 183 18.62 12.51 4.21
C PHE A 183 19.12 13.75 3.45
N ALA A 184 19.80 13.59 2.31
CA ALA A 184 20.33 14.71 1.53
C ALA A 184 19.26 15.56 0.83
N GLN A 185 18.07 15.02 0.55
CA GLN A 185 16.97 15.78 -0.08
C GLN A 185 16.12 16.58 0.91
N ALA A 186 16.15 16.25 2.22
CA ALA A 186 15.39 16.97 3.24
C ALA A 186 15.99 18.35 3.60
N GLY A 187 17.21 18.64 3.12
CA GLY A 187 17.95 19.88 3.38
C GLY A 187 18.16 20.78 2.17
N GLN A 188 17.54 20.49 1.02
CA GLN A 188 17.63 21.39 -0.14
C GLN A 188 16.83 22.66 0.14
N LYS A 189 17.58 23.70 0.51
CA LYS A 189 17.10 25.08 0.63
C LYS A 189 16.33 25.44 -0.65
N PRO A 190 15.15 26.05 -0.57
CA PRO A 190 14.42 26.52 -1.75
C PRO A 190 15.35 27.37 -2.62
N PRO A 191 15.26 27.28 -3.96
CA PRO A 191 16.02 28.16 -4.84
C PRO A 191 15.81 29.61 -4.42
N ALA A 192 16.91 30.33 -4.19
CA ALA A 192 16.91 31.72 -3.77
C ALA A 192 16.17 32.56 -4.81
N GLY A 193 14.92 32.93 -4.52
CA GLY A 193 14.05 33.65 -5.45
C GLY A 193 12.57 33.25 -5.41
N ALA A 194 12.19 32.17 -4.72
CA ALA A 194 10.76 31.87 -4.53
C ALA A 194 10.10 32.88 -3.56
N PRO A 195 8.98 33.52 -3.94
CA PRO A 195 8.22 34.35 -3.01
C PRO A 195 7.76 33.52 -1.80
N PRO A 196 7.62 34.14 -0.61
CA PRO A 196 7.22 33.42 0.59
C PRO A 196 5.90 32.69 0.34
N ALA A 197 5.86 31.40 0.68
CA ALA A 197 4.69 30.56 0.58
C ALA A 197 3.53 31.22 1.34
N ALA A 198 2.57 31.77 0.59
CA ALA A 198 1.29 32.18 1.13
C ALA A 198 0.56 30.91 1.61
N GLY A 199 0.20 30.91 2.89
CA GLY A 199 -0.88 30.14 3.52
C GLY A 199 -1.07 28.69 3.07
N ALA A 200 -0.79 27.76 3.97
CA ALA A 200 -1.29 26.38 3.88
C ALA A 200 -2.79 26.36 3.50
N PRO A 201 -3.25 25.49 2.58
CA PRO A 201 -4.67 25.32 2.35
C PRO A 201 -5.30 24.74 3.62
N VAL A 202 -6.12 25.57 4.26
CA VAL A 202 -7.00 25.17 5.35
C VAL A 202 -7.99 24.16 4.77
N SER A 203 -8.08 23.01 5.45
CA SER A 203 -9.06 21.96 5.17
C SER A 203 -10.47 22.56 5.06
N THR A 204 -11.06 22.42 3.88
CA THR A 204 -12.47 22.77 3.63
C THR A 204 -13.38 21.78 4.36
N GLY A 205 -13.62 22.03 5.64
CA GLY A 205 -14.76 21.48 6.38
C GLY A 205 -15.90 22.50 6.36
N SER A 206 -16.86 22.34 5.44
CA SER A 206 -18.12 23.08 5.49
C SER A 206 -19.11 22.33 6.37
N THR A 207 -19.47 22.91 7.50
CA THR A 207 -20.88 23.18 7.85
C THR A 207 -20.99 24.37 8.79
N SER A 208 -21.54 25.43 8.20
CA SER A 208 -22.23 26.59 8.77
C SER A 208 -22.88 26.40 10.14
N VAL A 209 -22.53 27.30 11.07
CA VAL A 209 -23.50 27.92 11.99
C VAL A 209 -23.25 29.43 11.93
N SER A 210 -24.24 30.15 11.44
CA SER A 210 -24.24 31.61 11.30
C SER A 210 -24.14 32.28 12.67
N GLU A 211 -23.11 33.11 12.83
CA GLU A 211 -22.97 34.08 13.90
C GLU A 211 -23.96 35.22 13.63
N THR A 212 -24.93 35.43 14.53
CA THR A 212 -25.76 36.64 14.53
C THR A 212 -25.11 37.63 15.47
N THR A 213 -24.36 38.58 14.90
CA THR A 213 -23.92 39.79 15.59
C THR A 213 -25.15 40.65 15.91
N ILE A 214 -25.39 40.94 17.18
CA ILE A 214 -26.12 42.15 17.57
C ILE A 214 -25.21 42.92 18.53
N GLU A 215 -24.61 43.97 17.98
CA GLU A 215 -23.93 45.02 18.71
C GLU A 215 -24.94 46.15 19.00
N LYS A 216 -25.29 46.28 20.28
CA LYS A 216 -25.47 47.52 21.06
C LYS A 216 -26.01 48.80 20.35
N LYS A 217 -27.21 49.23 20.77
CA LYS A 217 -27.49 50.62 21.14
C LYS A 217 -28.56 50.68 22.22
#